data_AF-A0A944LHW0-F1
#
_entry.id   AF-A0A944LHW0-F1
#
_cell.length_a   1.000
_cell.length_b   1.000
_cell.length_c   1.000
_cell.angle_alpha   90.00
_cell.angle_beta   90.00
_cell.angle_gamma   90.00
#
_symmetry.space_group_name_H-M   'P 1'
#
loop_
_entity.id
_entity.type
_entity.pdbx_description
1 polymer ?
#
loop_
_entity_poly.entity_id
_entity_poly.type
_entity_poly.pdbx_seq_one_letter_code
_entity_poly.pdbx_strand_id
1 'polypeptide(L)'
;MAHVFNCQICGSTFEASRVDAVQCSQACRQSAFRARQAVVSAHNAAAADLLRRQTAALSAGADPVALAAIAREAETLFADV
;
A
#
# COMPACT_ATOMS: atom_id res chain seq x y z
N MET A 1 33.57 6.61 0.97
CA MET A 1 33.69 5.32 0.24
C MET A 1 32.48 5.20 -0.65
N ALA A 2 32.66 4.86 -1.93
CA ALA A 2 31.55 4.53 -2.81
C ALA A 2 31.20 3.05 -2.62
N HIS A 3 29.91 2.75 -2.58
CA HIS A 3 29.36 1.42 -2.39
C HIS A 3 28.63 1.00 -3.67
N VAL A 4 28.79 -0.26 -4.06
CA VAL A 4 28.14 -0.83 -5.24
C VAL A 4 26.85 -1.52 -4.82
N PHE A 5 25.72 -1.11 -5.41
CA PHE A 5 24.39 -1.65 -5.13
C PHE A 5 23.67 -2.07 -6.40
N ASN A 6 22.62 -2.86 -6.25
CA ASN A 6 21.68 -3.18 -7.33
C ASN A 6 20.37 -2.41 -7.13
N CYS A 7 19.90 -1.75 -8.18
CA CYS A 7 18.65 -0.99 -8.15
C CYS A 7 17.45 -1.93 -8.02
N GLN A 8 16.60 -1.71 -7.02
CA GLN A 8 15.39 -2.53 -6.81
C GLN A 8 14.32 -2.36 -7.90
N ILE A 9 14.46 -1.36 -8.78
CA ILE A 9 13.46 -1.04 -9.81
C ILE A 9 13.84 -1.57 -11.18
N CYS A 10 15.10 -1.37 -11.60
CA CYS A 10 15.56 -1.78 -12.93
C CYS A 10 16.61 -2.90 -12.90
N GLY A 11 17.06 -3.32 -11.71
CA GLY A 11 18.09 -4.36 -11.55
C GLY A 11 19.52 -3.92 -11.88
N SER A 12 19.73 -2.73 -12.43
CA SER A 12 21.06 -2.24 -12.80
C SER A 12 21.95 -2.03 -11.58
N THR A 13 23.24 -2.38 -11.73
CA THR A 13 24.27 -2.08 -10.74
C THR A 13 24.67 -0.60 -10.81
N PHE A 14 24.84 0.05 -9.65
CA PHE A 14 25.22 1.46 -9.56
C PHE A 14 26.07 1.74 -8.33
N GLU A 15 26.86 2.81 -8.40
CA GLU A 15 27.64 3.30 -7.27
C GLU A 15 26.89 4.38 -6.50
N ALA A 16 26.91 4.30 -5.17
CA ALA A 16 26.34 5.30 -4.30
C ALA A 16 27.29 5.66 -3.16
N SER A 17 27.28 6.93 -2.76
CA SER A 17 28.02 7.40 -1.59
C SER A 17 27.32 7.08 -0.28
N ARG A 18 26.01 6.78 -0.31
CA ARG A 18 25.21 6.44 0.86
C ARG A 18 25.01 4.93 0.96
N VAL A 19 25.09 4.41 2.17
CA VAL A 19 24.99 2.96 2.46
C VAL A 19 23.57 2.41 2.33
N ASP A 20 22.57 3.28 2.35
CA ASP A 20 21.14 2.96 2.28
C ASP A 20 20.54 3.18 0.89
N ALA A 21 21.38 3.40 -0.12
CA ALA A 21 20.91 3.68 -1.48
C ALA A 21 20.30 2.43 -2.13
N VAL A 22 19.01 2.53 -2.50
CA VAL A 22 18.24 1.41 -3.09
C VAL A 22 17.85 1.63 -4.56
N GLN A 23 18.00 2.84 -5.08
CA GLN A 23 17.66 3.17 -6.47
C GLN A 23 18.77 3.95 -7.17
N CYS A 24 19.05 3.59 -8.42
CA CYS A 24 20.16 4.15 -9.21
C CYS A 24 19.93 5.58 -9.73
N SER A 25 18.66 6.00 -9.87
CA SER A 25 18.32 7.27 -10.53
C SER A 25 17.07 7.91 -9.95
N GLN A 26 16.86 9.20 -10.28
CA GLN A 26 15.61 9.88 -9.93
C GLN A 26 14.40 9.23 -10.62
N ALA A 27 14.56 8.73 -11.86
CA ALA A 27 13.49 8.02 -12.57
C ALA A 27 13.06 6.76 -11.79
N CYS A 28 14.02 5.94 -11.34
CA CYS A 28 13.71 4.76 -10.52
C CYS A 28 13.07 5.15 -9.18
N ARG A 29 13.53 6.23 -8.53
CA ARG A 29 12.89 6.75 -7.30
C ARG A 29 11.44 7.18 -7.54
N GLN A 30 11.17 7.87 -8.64
CA GLN A 30 9.81 8.27 -8.99
C GLN A 30 8.92 7.07 -9.30
N SER A 31 9.41 6.07 -10.03
CA SER A 31 8.66 4.83 -10.27
C SER A 31 8.33 4.11 -8.96
N ALA A 32 9.31 3.97 -8.06
CA ALA A 32 9.10 3.38 -6.73
C ALA A 32 8.10 4.18 -5.89
N PHE A 33 8.12 5.51 -6.00
CA PHE A 33 7.17 6.37 -5.30
C PHE A 33 5.74 6.23 -5.86
N ARG A 34 5.58 6.23 -7.18
CA ARG A 34 4.27 6.02 -7.83
C ARG A 34 3.68 4.66 -7.52
N ALA A 35 4.49 3.60 -7.51
CA ALA A 35 4.03 2.27 -7.13
C ALA A 35 3.48 2.26 -5.69
N ARG A 36 4.20 2.89 -4.74
CA ARG A 36 3.72 3.04 -3.35
C ARG A 36 2.43 3.86 -3.28
N GLN A 37 2.35 4.97 -4.01
CA GLN A 37 1.13 5.78 -4.06
C GLN A 37 -0.07 5.02 -4.63
N ALA A 38 0.14 4.18 -5.65
CA ALA A 38 -0.92 3.37 -6.23
C ALA A 38 -1.52 2.41 -5.18
N VAL A 39 -0.67 1.69 -4.44
CA VAL A 39 -1.11 0.80 -3.34
C VAL A 39 -1.86 1.58 -2.27
N VAL A 40 -1.30 2.69 -1.79
CA VAL A 40 -1.96 3.55 -0.78
C VAL A 40 -3.31 4.06 -1.29
N SER A 41 -3.39 4.50 -2.54
CA SER A 41 -4.64 5.00 -3.11
C SER A 41 -5.70 3.91 -3.23
N ALA A 42 -5.30 2.68 -3.59
CA ALA A 42 -6.20 1.53 -3.63
C ALA A 42 -6.72 1.17 -2.24
N HIS A 43 -5.84 1.15 -1.23
CA HIS A 43 -6.24 0.88 0.16
C HIS A 43 -7.19 1.94 0.70
N ASN A 44 -6.93 3.22 0.42
CA ASN A 44 -7.80 4.32 0.82
C ASN A 44 -9.19 4.20 0.15
N ALA A 45 -9.24 3.83 -1.13
CA ALA A 45 -10.50 3.61 -1.82
C ALA A 45 -11.30 2.44 -1.22
N ALA A 46 -10.62 1.33 -0.89
CA ALA A 46 -11.26 0.19 -0.25
C ALA A 46 -11.74 0.50 1.18
N ALA A 47 -10.95 1.23 1.96
CA ALA A 47 -11.35 1.70 3.29
C ALA A 47 -12.59 2.61 3.21
N ALA A 48 -12.64 3.53 2.24
CA ALA A 48 -13.80 4.38 2.03
C ALA A 48 -15.05 3.59 1.62
N ASP A 49 -14.91 2.49 0.87
CA ASP A 49 -16.02 1.60 0.54
C ASP A 49 -16.55 0.84 1.77
N LEU A 50 -15.64 0.26 2.57
CA LEU A 50 -16.00 -0.41 3.82
C LEU A 50 -16.73 0.52 4.80
N LEU A 51 -16.24 1.76 4.97
CA LEU A 51 -16.90 2.76 5.81
C LEU A 51 -18.31 3.10 5.30
N ARG A 52 -18.50 3.24 3.99
CA ARG A 52 -19.83 3.47 3.39
C ARG A 52 -20.76 2.30 3.67
N ARG A 53 -20.31 1.06 3.46
CA ARG A 53 -21.10 -0.15 3.72
C ARG A 53 -21.46 -0.32 5.19
N GLN A 54 -20.51 -0.10 6.09
CA GLN A 54 -20.75 -0.18 7.52
C GLN A 54 -21.78 0.87 7.96
N THR A 55 -21.65 2.11 7.46
CA THR A 55 -22.62 3.19 7.74
C THR A 55 -24.01 2.83 7.24
N ALA A 56 -24.12 2.30 6.01
CA ALA A 56 -25.38 1.87 5.45
C ALA A 56 -26.02 0.74 6.28
N ALA A 57 -25.23 -0.28 6.67
CA ALA A 57 -25.69 -1.37 7.52
C ALA A 57 -26.20 -0.87 8.87
N LEU A 58 -25.46 0.02 9.54
CA LEU A 58 -25.88 0.62 10.80
C LEU A 58 -27.18 1.41 10.65
N SER A 59 -27.31 2.22 9.60
CA SER A 59 -28.54 2.99 9.33
C SER A 59 -29.75 2.10 9.02
N ALA A 60 -29.53 0.91 8.48
CA ALA A 60 -30.57 -0.07 8.20
C ALA A 60 -30.94 -0.95 9.41
N GLY A 61 -30.30 -0.75 10.56
CA GLY A 61 -30.50 -1.57 11.75
C GLY A 61 -29.95 -3.00 11.61
N ALA A 62 -28.86 -3.15 10.85
CA ALA A 62 -28.22 -4.45 10.66
C ALA A 62 -27.85 -5.11 11.99
N ASP A 63 -28.03 -6.43 12.04
CA ASP A 63 -27.67 -7.21 13.22
C ASP A 63 -26.13 -7.32 13.40
N PRO A 64 -25.66 -7.75 14.58
CA PRO A 64 -24.23 -7.90 14.85
C PRO A 64 -23.52 -8.90 13.91
N VAL A 65 -24.23 -9.87 13.33
CA VAL A 65 -23.64 -10.87 12.44
C VAL A 65 -23.28 -10.25 11.09
N ALA A 66 -24.17 -9.41 10.55
CA ALA A 66 -23.93 -8.64 9.33
C ALA A 66 -22.76 -7.66 9.50
N LEU A 67 -22.67 -6.97 10.64
CA LEU A 67 -21.53 -6.10 10.95
C LEU A 67 -20.23 -6.88 11.11
N ALA A 68 -20.27 -8.05 11.76
CA ALA A 68 -19.10 -8.92 11.90
C ALA A 68 -18.59 -9.46 10.54
N ALA A 69 -19.48 -9.67 9.56
CA ALA A 69 -19.07 -10.05 8.21
C ALA A 69 -18.28 -8.93 7.52
N ILE A 70 -18.74 -7.67 7.65
CA ILE A 70 -18.02 -6.50 7.11
C ILE A 70 -16.65 -6.34 7.78
N ALA A 71 -16.57 -6.57 9.10
CA ALA A 71 -15.31 -6.51 9.84
C ALA A 71 -14.30 -7.57 9.38
N ARG A 72 -14.73 -8.83 9.22
CA ARG A 72 -13.86 -9.92 8.71
C ARG A 72 -13.34 -9.64 7.31
N GLU A 73 -14.18 -9.07 6.44
CA GLU A 73 -13.74 -8.68 5.11
C GLU A 73 -12.66 -7.59 5.18
N ALA A 74 -12.83 -6.59 6.04
CA ALA A 74 -11.80 -5.57 6.27
C ALA A 74 -10.47 -6.20 6.75
N GLU A 75 -10.52 -7.13 7.70
CA GLU A 75 -9.34 -7.86 8.19
C GLU A 75 -8.61 -8.59 7.05
N THR A 76 -9.35 -9.27 6.16
CA THR A 76 -8.73 -9.95 5.00
C THR A 76 -8.12 -8.98 4.01
N LEU A 77 -8.73 -7.83 3.81
CA LEU A 77 -8.32 -6.86 2.80
C LEU A 77 -7.08 -6.06 3.23
N PHE A 78 -6.83 -5.98 4.54
CA PHE A 78 -5.70 -5.26 5.12
C PHE A 78 -4.67 -6.19 5.80
N ALA A 79 -4.75 -7.50 5.59
CA ALA A 79 -3.84 -8.47 6.22
C ALA A 79 -2.38 -8.35 5.75
N ASP A 80 -2.15 -7.85 4.54
CA ASP A 80 -0.84 -7.77 3.89
C ASP A 80 -0.25 -6.34 3.86
N VAL A 81 -0.79 -5.42 4.67
CA VAL A 81 -0.32 -4.03 4.80
C VAL A 81 0.67 -3.89 5.94
#